data_AF-A0A2E7PB22-F1
#
_entry.id   AF-A0A2E7PB22-F1
#
_cell.length_a   1.000
_cell.length_b   1.000
_cell.length_c   1.000
_cell.angle_alpha   90.00
_cell.angle_beta   90.00
_cell.angle_gamma   90.00
#
_symmetry.space_group_name_H-M   'P 1'
#
loop_
_entity.id
_entity.type
_entity.pdbx_description
1 polymer ?
#
loop_
_entity_poly.entity_id
_entity_poly.type
_entity_poly.pdbx_seq_one_letter_code
_entity_poly.pdbx_strand_id
1 'polypeptide(L)'
;MVYDREIQGTEHTFGVSAKLIMNALVMYDHQSETVWSQFLSRGVKGPQVNQALEIVPAVQTTWQQWLSLHPDTLVLDKRGRYQGDTYEGYYRGGSAGILGESNKDKRLPGKELVMGMGWPRPTPSAPSRSAA
;
A
#
# COMPACT_ATOMS: atom_id res chain seq x y z
N MET A 1 -1.16 0.10 -3.93
CA MET A 1 -1.44 1.40 -3.30
C MET A 1 -0.12 2.14 -3.20
N VAL A 2 -0.10 3.41 -3.57
CA VAL A 2 1.08 4.28 -3.45
C VAL A 2 0.63 5.49 -2.64
N TYR A 3 1.49 5.99 -1.75
CA TYR A 3 1.17 7.11 -0.87
C TYR A 3 2.15 8.25 -1.08
N ASP A 4 1.67 9.47 -0.87
CA ASP A 4 2.55 10.62 -0.68
C ASP A 4 3.32 10.42 0.63
N ARG A 5 4.61 10.73 0.56
CA ARG A 5 5.51 10.66 1.70
C ARG A 5 5.58 11.99 2.46
N GLU A 6 5.04 13.07 1.89
CA GLU A 6 4.87 14.32 2.62
C GLU A 6 3.61 14.25 3.48
N ILE A 7 3.76 14.42 4.80
CA ILE A 7 2.66 14.43 5.75
C ILE A 7 2.78 15.72 6.55
N GLN A 8 1.76 16.57 6.44
CA GLN A 8 1.72 17.87 7.13
C GLN A 8 2.96 18.74 6.85
N GLY A 9 3.47 18.73 5.61
CA GLY A 9 4.64 19.52 5.22
C GLY A 9 5.99 18.92 5.63
N THR A 10 6.01 17.73 6.21
CA THR A 10 7.24 17.00 6.55
C THR A 10 7.40 15.80 5.64
N GLU A 11 8.60 15.62 5.09
CA GLU A 11 8.94 14.45 4.29
C GLU A 11 9.27 13.26 5.20
N HIS A 12 8.51 12.16 5.04
CA HIS A 12 8.68 10.93 5.81
C HIS A 12 9.39 9.84 5.00
N THR A 13 10.08 8.95 5.72
CA THR A 13 10.72 7.75 5.20
C THR A 13 10.12 6.54 5.89
N PHE A 14 9.58 5.63 5.08
CA PHE A 14 8.94 4.41 5.57
C PHE A 14 9.86 3.20 5.43
N GLY A 15 9.98 2.44 6.52
CA GLY A 15 10.71 1.19 6.61
C GLY A 15 9.82 0.00 6.95
N VAL A 16 10.44 -1.17 6.98
CA VAL A 16 9.80 -2.43 7.37
C VAL A 16 9.73 -2.51 8.89
N SER A 17 8.53 -2.64 9.45
CA SER A 17 8.36 -2.67 10.91
C SER A 17 8.64 -4.03 11.56
N ALA A 18 8.85 -5.08 10.74
CA ALA A 18 8.85 -6.49 11.16
C ALA A 18 7.59 -6.92 11.93
N LYS A 19 6.44 -6.25 11.69
CA LYS A 19 5.16 -6.53 12.35
C LYS A 19 4.07 -6.72 11.32
N LEU A 20 3.06 -7.48 11.71
CA LEU A 20 1.91 -7.78 10.87
C LEU A 20 0.61 -7.47 11.62
N ILE A 21 -0.38 -6.97 10.88
CA ILE A 21 -1.79 -6.96 11.30
C ILE A 21 -2.52 -7.84 10.29
N MET A 22 -3.08 -8.98 10.71
CA MET A 22 -3.82 -9.91 9.83
C MET A 22 -3.02 -10.30 8.57
N ASN A 23 -1.76 -10.72 8.74
CA ASN A 23 -0.80 -11.03 7.66
C ASN A 23 -0.42 -9.84 6.75
N ALA A 24 -0.92 -8.63 6.99
CA ALA A 24 -0.49 -7.42 6.29
C ALA A 24 0.67 -6.74 7.00
N LEU A 25 1.71 -6.38 6.25
CA LEU A 25 2.76 -5.50 6.75
C LEU A 25 2.15 -4.17 7.23
N VAL A 26 2.69 -3.67 8.33
CA VAL A 26 2.55 -2.28 8.73
C VAL A 26 3.88 -1.57 8.54
N MET A 27 3.83 -0.32 8.08
CA MET A 27 5.04 0.44 7.77
C MET A 27 5.51 1.16 9.04
N TYR A 28 6.81 1.27 9.23
CA TYR A 28 7.41 2.08 10.31
C TYR A 28 7.91 3.40 9.73
N ASP A 29 7.52 4.51 10.33
CA ASP A 29 7.96 5.85 9.95
C ASP A 29 9.16 6.28 10.79
N HIS A 30 10.28 6.59 10.14
CA HIS A 30 11.54 6.94 10.80
C HIS A 30 11.51 8.31 11.49
N GLN A 31 10.62 9.22 11.08
CA GLN A 31 10.58 10.59 11.59
C GLN A 31 9.71 10.69 12.85
N SER A 32 8.56 10.02 12.86
CA SER A 32 7.61 10.09 13.97
C SER A 32 7.57 8.84 14.86
N GLU A 33 8.25 7.77 14.44
CA GLU A 33 8.14 6.42 15.02
C GLU A 33 6.72 5.82 14.96
N THR A 34 5.83 6.44 14.16
CA THR A 34 4.47 5.96 13.94
C THR A 34 4.50 4.68 13.12
N VAL A 35 3.60 3.75 13.45
CA VAL A 35 3.30 2.55 12.69
C VAL A 35 2.03 2.80 11.87
N TRP A 36 2.10 2.53 10.57
CA TRP A 36 1.08 2.86 9.59
C TRP A 36 0.48 1.60 8.95
N SER A 37 -0.84 1.56 8.85
CA SER A 37 -1.54 0.52 8.09
C SER A 37 -1.76 0.97 6.66
N GLN A 38 -1.20 0.23 5.71
CA GLN A 38 -1.45 0.45 4.27
C GLN A 38 -2.94 0.25 3.93
N PHE A 39 -3.59 -0.80 4.45
CA PHE A 39 -5.00 -1.04 4.13
C PHE A 39 -5.95 0.04 4.65
N LEU A 40 -5.64 0.60 5.83
CA LEU A 40 -6.44 1.68 6.40
C LEU A 40 -6.00 3.07 5.94
N SER A 41 -4.86 3.16 5.24
CA SER A 41 -4.23 4.43 4.83
C SER A 41 -4.06 5.42 5.98
N ARG A 42 -3.66 4.95 7.17
CA ARG A 42 -3.53 5.80 8.37
C ARG A 42 -2.57 5.25 9.43
N GLY A 43 -2.14 6.13 10.33
CA GLY A 43 -1.39 5.78 11.52
C GLY A 43 -2.24 4.95 12.48
N VAL A 44 -1.71 3.81 12.94
CA VAL A 44 -2.41 2.87 13.84
C VAL A 44 -1.76 2.77 15.22
N LYS A 45 -0.52 3.24 15.38
CA LYS A 45 0.16 3.35 16.67
C LYS A 45 1.25 4.41 16.61
N GLY A 46 1.40 5.23 17.64
CA GLY A 46 2.43 6.27 17.72
C GLY A 46 1.86 7.70 17.64
N PRO A 47 2.73 8.71 17.52
CA PRO A 47 2.34 10.13 17.58
C PRO A 47 1.33 10.56 16.52
N GLN A 48 1.35 9.96 15.32
CA GLN A 48 0.45 10.31 14.21
C GLN A 48 -0.71 9.31 14.05
N VAL A 49 -1.21 8.74 15.15
CA VAL A 49 -2.42 7.89 15.13
C VAL A 49 -3.61 8.63 14.50
N ASN A 50 -4.37 7.91 13.67
CA ASN A 50 -5.51 8.41 12.89
C ASN A 50 -5.18 9.44 11.80
N GLN A 51 -3.94 9.94 11.70
CA GLN A 51 -3.51 10.74 10.56
C GLN A 51 -3.63 9.90 9.28
N ALA A 52 -4.22 10.47 8.24
CA ALA A 52 -4.40 9.82 6.95
C ALA A 52 -3.16 9.99 6.06
N LEU A 53 -2.90 8.96 5.24
CA LEU A 53 -1.96 9.01 4.12
C LEU A 53 -2.71 9.38 2.85
N GLU A 54 -2.16 10.29 2.06
CA GLU A 54 -2.69 10.63 0.75
C GLU A 54 -2.32 9.56 -0.28
N ILE A 55 -3.32 9.04 -1.01
CA ILE A 55 -3.08 8.05 -2.07
C ILE A 55 -2.67 8.77 -3.34
N VAL A 56 -1.55 8.37 -3.92
CA VAL A 56 -1.06 8.88 -5.20
C VAL A 56 -1.50 7.93 -6.32
N PRO A 57 -2.01 8.45 -7.45
CA PRO A 57 -2.32 7.65 -8.63
C PRO A 57 -1.10 6.86 -9.11
N ALA A 58 -1.29 5.56 -9.36
CA ALA A 58 -0.25 4.68 -9.86
C ALA A 58 -0.83 3.67 -10.85
N VAL A 59 -0.01 3.28 -11.82
CA VAL A 59 -0.38 2.27 -12.82
C VAL A 59 0.24 0.94 -12.42
N GLN A 60 -0.60 -0.09 -12.26
CA GLN A 60 -0.15 -1.47 -12.15
C GLN A 60 -0.29 -2.14 -13.52
N THR A 61 0.83 -2.47 -14.16
CA THR A 61 0.86 -3.02 -15.52
C THR A 61 2.03 -3.98 -15.71
N THR A 62 2.08 -4.67 -16.85
CA THR A 62 3.21 -5.52 -17.23
C THR A 62 4.36 -4.69 -17.80
N TRP A 63 5.58 -5.22 -17.72
CA TRP A 63 6.75 -4.57 -18.31
C TRP A 63 6.61 -4.36 -19.83
N GLN A 64 6.08 -5.36 -20.54
CA GLN A 64 5.83 -5.28 -21.98
C GLN A 64 4.87 -4.15 -22.33
N GLN A 65 3.77 -4.00 -21.57
CA GLN A 65 2.79 -2.93 -21.80
C GLN A 65 3.34 -1.55 -21.42
N TRP A 66 4.19 -1.47 -20.40
CA TRP A 66 4.86 -0.23 -20.04
C TRP A 66 5.79 0.24 -21.17
N LEU A 67 6.66 -0.64 -21.68
CA LEU A 67 7.60 -0.30 -22.75
C LEU A 67 6.93 0.04 -24.08
N SER A 68 5.77 -0.53 -24.39
CA SER A 68 5.04 -0.15 -25.62
C SER A 68 4.52 1.29 -25.55
N LEU A 69 4.23 1.80 -24.35
CA LEU A 69 3.77 3.17 -24.10
C LEU A 69 4.92 4.14 -23.87
N HIS A 70 6.04 3.66 -23.31
CA HIS A 70 7.19 4.46 -22.90
C HIS A 70 8.50 3.83 -23.38
N PRO A 71 8.77 3.82 -24.71
CA PRO A 71 9.88 3.07 -25.31
C PRO A 71 11.27 3.55 -24.85
N ASP A 72 11.39 4.81 -24.45
CA ASP A 72 12.65 5.42 -23.99
C ASP A 72 12.93 5.19 -22.50
N THR A 73 12.10 4.38 -21.81
CA THR A 73 12.29 4.08 -20.37
C THR A 73 13.64 3.39 -20.16
N LEU A 74 14.47 3.97 -19.29
CA LEU A 74 15.70 3.34 -18.83
C LEU A 74 15.47 2.56 -17.54
N VAL A 75 16.08 1.38 -17.44
CA VAL A 75 16.08 0.55 -16.22
C VAL A 75 17.52 0.36 -15.74
N LEU A 76 17.71 0.45 -14.43
CA LEU A 76 18.98 0.12 -13.81
C LEU A 76 19.23 -1.40 -13.88
N ASP A 77 20.20 -1.80 -14.69
CA ASP A 77 20.68 -3.19 -14.75
C ASP A 77 21.67 -3.47 -13.61
N LYS A 78 21.27 -4.34 -12.69
CA LYS A 78 22.09 -4.87 -11.59
C LYS A 78 22.64 -6.27 -11.90
N ARG A 79 22.57 -6.71 -13.17
CA ARG A 79 22.99 -8.05 -13.65
C ARG A 79 22.26 -9.21 -12.96
N GLY A 80 20.99 -8.99 -12.61
CA GLY A 80 20.13 -9.99 -11.97
C GLY A 80 19.39 -10.89 -12.96
N ARG A 81 18.61 -11.82 -12.44
CA ARG A 81 17.64 -12.60 -13.23
C ARG A 81 16.31 -11.86 -13.27
N TYR A 82 16.05 -11.13 -14.35
CA TYR A 82 14.82 -10.33 -14.54
C TYR A 82 13.72 -11.06 -15.34
N GLN A 83 13.99 -12.28 -15.81
CA GLN A 83 13.14 -12.98 -16.76
C GLN A 83 11.90 -13.65 -16.13
N GLY A 84 11.75 -13.59 -14.81
CA GLY A 84 10.64 -14.24 -14.11
C GLY A 84 10.37 -13.63 -12.75
N ASP A 85 9.16 -13.87 -12.27
CA ASP A 85 8.72 -13.45 -10.95
C ASP A 85 9.19 -14.44 -9.88
N THR A 86 10.12 -14.03 -9.03
CA THR A 86 10.65 -14.87 -7.94
C THR A 86 9.59 -15.25 -6.91
N TYR A 87 8.43 -14.57 -6.91
CA TYR A 87 7.31 -14.81 -6.01
C TYR A 87 6.17 -15.60 -6.65
N GLU A 88 6.30 -16.09 -7.89
CA GLU A 88 5.25 -16.87 -8.56
C GLU A 88 4.74 -18.05 -7.70
N GLY A 89 5.65 -18.81 -7.09
CA GLY A 89 5.30 -19.92 -6.20
C GLY A 89 4.58 -19.46 -4.93
N TYR A 90 4.89 -18.27 -4.43
CA TYR A 90 4.18 -17.68 -3.31
C TYR A 90 2.73 -17.37 -3.69
N TYR A 91 2.48 -16.76 -4.84
CA TYR A 91 1.11 -16.42 -5.28
C TYR A 91 0.25 -17.66 -5.55
N ARG A 92 0.84 -18.73 -6.07
CA ARG A 92 0.13 -20.00 -6.34
C ARG A 92 -0.11 -20.85 -5.11
N GLY A 93 0.61 -20.62 -4.02
CA GLY A 93 0.49 -21.40 -2.79
C GLY A 93 -0.80 -21.08 -2.02
N GLY A 94 -1.50 -22.10 -1.52
CA GLY A 94 -2.76 -21.95 -0.78
C GLY A 94 -2.64 -21.46 0.67
N SER A 95 -1.46 -21.08 1.15
CA SER A 95 -1.29 -20.53 2.51
C SER A 95 -1.65 -19.04 2.55
N ALA A 96 -2.43 -18.60 3.54
CA ALA A 96 -2.79 -17.17 3.68
C ALA A 96 -1.76 -16.30 4.40
N GLY A 97 -0.53 -16.79 4.58
CA GLY A 97 0.55 -16.06 5.24
C GLY A 97 1.07 -16.77 6.49
N ILE A 98 1.77 -16.02 7.33
CA ILE A 98 2.54 -16.52 8.48
C ILE A 98 1.65 -16.81 9.69
N LEU A 99 0.62 -16.00 9.92
CA LEU A 99 -0.27 -16.07 11.09
C LEU A 99 -1.52 -16.96 10.86
N GLY A 100 -1.66 -17.56 9.67
CA GLY A 100 -2.85 -18.34 9.28
C GLY A 100 -4.05 -17.49 8.90
N GLU A 101 -5.20 -18.13 8.64
CA GLU A 101 -6.46 -17.49 8.23
C GLU A 101 -7.40 -17.32 9.42
N SER A 102 -7.77 -16.09 9.74
CA SER A 102 -8.82 -15.81 10.72
C SER A 102 -10.23 -15.90 10.12
N ASN A 103 -10.38 -15.60 8.82
CA ASN A 103 -11.65 -15.64 8.09
C ASN A 103 -11.49 -16.51 6.85
N LYS A 104 -12.29 -17.58 6.75
CA LYS A 104 -12.29 -18.49 5.58
C LYS A 104 -13.49 -18.24 4.70
N ASP A 105 -13.24 -17.99 3.42
CA ASP A 105 -14.27 -17.85 2.39
C ASP A 105 -13.91 -18.77 1.22
N LYS A 106 -14.84 -19.64 0.84
CA LYS A 106 -14.62 -20.64 -0.22
C LYS A 106 -15.04 -20.15 -1.61
N ARG A 107 -15.60 -18.94 -1.71
CA ARG A 107 -16.10 -18.40 -2.99
C ARG A 107 -14.96 -18.07 -3.95
N LEU A 108 -13.78 -17.72 -3.44
CA LEU A 108 -12.60 -17.40 -4.22
C LEU A 108 -11.41 -18.24 -3.75
N PRO A 109 -10.46 -18.61 -4.64
CA PRO A 109 -9.20 -19.19 -4.24
C PRO A 109 -8.41 -18.28 -3.29
N GLY A 110 -7.55 -18.89 -2.47
CA GLY A 110 -6.56 -18.13 -1.69
C GLY A 110 -5.67 -17.32 -2.62
N LYS A 111 -5.42 -16.05 -2.26
CA LYS A 111 -4.61 -15.09 -3.03
C LYS A 111 -5.18 -14.70 -4.41
N GLU A 112 -6.46 -14.97 -4.67
CA GLU A 112 -7.16 -14.40 -5.82
C GLU A 112 -7.01 -12.87 -5.83
N LEU A 113 -6.69 -12.29 -7.00
CA LEU A 113 -6.60 -10.85 -7.14
C LEU A 113 -8.01 -10.26 -7.10
N VAL A 114 -8.23 -9.31 -6.19
CA VAL A 114 -9.50 -8.60 -6.05
C VAL A 114 -9.29 -7.12 -6.31
N MET A 115 -10.26 -6.52 -7.01
CA MET A 115 -10.29 -5.07 -7.20
C MET A 115 -11.09 -4.43 -6.06
N GLY A 116 -10.41 -3.65 -5.21
CA GLY A 116 -11.05 -2.80 -4.22
C GLY A 116 -11.54 -1.50 -4.86
N MET A 117 -12.81 -1.16 -4.66
CA MET A 117 -13.37 0.12 -5.09
C MET A 117 -13.65 0.99 -3.86
N GLY A 118 -13.03 2.16 -3.80
CA GLY A 118 -13.32 3.18 -2.80
C GLY A 118 -14.16 4.29 -3.41
N TRP A 119 -15.17 4.75 -2.68
CA TRP A 119 -15.84 6.02 -2.98
C TRP A 119 -15.25 7.12 -2.10
N PRO A 120 -15.05 8.34 -2.64
CA PRO A 120 -14.66 9.47 -1.80
C PRO A 120 -15.72 9.66 -0.71
N ARG A 121 -15.27 9.69 0.55
CA ARG A 121 -16.16 10.07 1.65
C ARG A 121 -16.48 11.56 1.51
N PRO A 122 -17.72 11.98 1.82
CA PRO A 122 -18.07 13.39 1.85
C PRO A 122 -17.08 14.11 2.79
N THR A 123 -16.44 15.17 2.30
CA THR A 123 -15.67 16.08 3.14
C THR A 123 -16.63 16.63 4.20
N PRO A 124 -16.33 16.53 5.50
CA PRO A 124 -17.11 17.24 6.51
C PRO A 124 -17.10 18.72 6.15
N SER A 125 -18.27 19.30 5.88
CA SER A 125 -18.39 20.73 5.64
C SER A 125 -17.85 21.47 6.86
N ALA A 126 -16.78 22.25 6.68
CA ALA A 126 -16.33 23.16 7.72
C ALA A 126 -17.51 24.08 8.09
N PRO A 127 -17.82 24.29 9.38
CA PRO A 127 -18.89 25.19 9.76
C PRO A 127 -18.56 26.59 9.24
N SER A 128 -19.45 27.14 8.41
CA SER A 128 -19.38 28.54 7.98
C SER A 128 -19.47 29.40 9.24
N ARG A 129 -18.38 30.08 9.61
CA ARG A 129 -18.46 31.17 10.56
C ARG A 129 -19.23 32.30 9.87
N SER A 130 -20.51 32.41 10.20
CA SER A 130 -21.28 33.62 9.93
C SER A 130 -20.71 34.72 10.80
N ALA A 131 -20.03 35.68 10.19
CA ALA A 131 -19.79 36.98 10.81
C ALA A 131 -21.08 37.79 10.63
N ALA A 132 -21.75 38.09 11.75
CA ALA A 132 -22.71 39.16 11.90
C ALA A 132 -22.59 39.69 13.33
#